data_AF-A0A932WPT3-F1
#
_entry.id   AF-A0A932WPT3-F1
#
_cell.length_a   1.000
_cell.length_b   1.000
_cell.length_c   1.000
_cell.angle_alpha   90.00
_cell.angle_beta   90.00
_cell.angle_gamma   90.00
#
_symmetry.space_group_name_H-M   'P 1'
#
loop_
_entity.id
_entity.type
_entity.pdbx_description
1 polymer ?
#
loop_
_entity_poly.entity_id
_entity_poly.type
_entity_poly.pdbx_seq_one_letter_code
_entity_poly.pdbx_strand_id
1 'polypeptide(L)'
;MSVSTNRALCAVGFLLATIVLGPHIAADDEVDPHKQAAQERKNRYTKWMREYAEGTKIVVTKRATGEQQVELVANPVFRYSDEERFIPDATLWVWTRSSRPVAFQKVEGNNHGGGQMWTICFASLSENLLSVKWPVGREFQTRTPGVRFAPFSNSDAPADKVRARTLQIKALKDRFTGRLNVNAEGNGGAETRFMVKPLFEYADPDTKLPLGAIFGMTSTGTNPDLLLLIEARRDAEGKLRWEYAHARMTSASIRVRLDDVEVWSQPNMSPSSPGFENWLYYFMDRDFP
;
A
#
# COMPACT_ATOMS: atom_id res chain seq x y z
N MET A 1 -69.67 20.65 4.55
CA MET A 1 -70.27 19.58 5.39
C MET A 1 -69.09 18.79 5.96
N SER A 2 -68.41 19.14 7.06
CA SER A 2 -68.82 19.36 8.47
C SER A 2 -69.68 18.23 9.03
N VAL A 3 -69.10 17.43 9.95
CA VAL A 3 -69.58 16.86 11.24
C VAL A 3 -68.47 15.88 11.71
N SER A 4 -67.66 16.23 12.72
CA SER A 4 -67.80 15.96 14.18
C SER A 4 -67.54 14.49 14.56
N THR A 5 -66.37 14.20 15.16
CA THR A 5 -66.05 14.02 16.60
C THR A 5 -66.63 12.76 17.27
N ASN A 6 -65.73 11.90 17.78
CA ASN A 6 -65.94 11.26 19.07
C ASN A 6 -64.62 11.03 19.81
N ARG A 7 -64.60 11.55 21.05
CA ARG A 7 -63.55 11.44 22.06
C ARG A 7 -63.65 10.08 22.75
N ALA A 8 -62.52 9.46 23.05
CA ALA A 8 -62.41 8.48 24.12
C ALA A 8 -61.17 8.82 24.97
N LEU A 9 -61.44 9.20 26.23
CA LEU A 9 -60.46 9.31 27.29
C LEU A 9 -59.90 7.91 27.60
N CYS A 10 -58.58 7.78 27.66
CA CYS A 10 -57.92 6.74 28.46
C CYS A 10 -56.92 7.43 29.38
N ALA A 11 -57.29 7.53 30.65
CA ALA A 11 -56.38 7.83 31.73
C ALA A 11 -55.55 6.57 32.01
N VAL A 12 -54.23 6.67 31.87
CA VAL A 12 -53.29 5.66 32.39
C VAL A 12 -52.31 6.40 33.28
N GLY A 13 -52.25 5.94 34.54
CA GLY A 13 -51.55 6.59 35.64
C GLY A 13 -50.05 6.75 35.42
N PHE A 14 -49.55 7.90 35.86
CA PHE A 14 -48.13 8.12 36.11
C PHE A 14 -47.70 7.27 37.31
N LEU A 15 -47.00 6.17 37.05
CA LEU A 15 -46.20 5.50 38.06
C LEU A 15 -44.87 6.27 38.19
N LEU A 16 -44.70 7.03 39.27
CA LEU A 16 -43.40 7.56 39.66
C LEU A 16 -42.52 6.39 40.10
N ALA A 17 -41.66 5.93 39.20
CA ALA A 17 -40.55 5.04 39.54
C ALA A 17 -39.44 5.89 40.17
N THR A 18 -39.26 5.77 41.49
CA THR A 18 -38.11 6.28 42.21
C THR A 18 -36.88 5.50 41.74
N ILE A 19 -36.08 6.09 40.84
CA ILE A 19 -34.76 5.56 40.49
C ILE A 19 -33.85 5.83 41.69
N VAL A 20 -33.57 4.78 42.47
CA VAL A 20 -32.48 4.80 43.45
C VAL A 20 -31.18 4.78 42.65
N LEU A 21 -30.55 5.94 42.51
CA LEU A 21 -29.15 6.08 42.09
C LEU A 21 -28.29 5.43 43.18
N GLY A 22 -28.09 4.12 43.08
CA GLY A 22 -27.00 3.45 43.78
C GLY A 22 -25.68 4.06 43.34
N PRO A 23 -24.68 4.20 44.23
CA PRO A 23 -23.36 4.66 43.82
C PRO A 23 -22.84 3.71 42.74
N HIS A 24 -22.68 4.21 41.52
CA HIS A 24 -21.80 3.57 40.56
C HIS A 24 -20.41 3.60 41.19
N ILE A 25 -20.03 2.48 41.79
CA ILE A 25 -18.63 2.14 41.99
C ILE A 25 -18.08 2.08 40.57
N ALA A 26 -17.48 3.19 40.12
CA ALA A 26 -16.51 3.15 39.05
C ALA A 26 -15.46 2.15 39.54
N ALA A 27 -15.48 0.94 38.98
CA ALA A 27 -14.32 0.09 39.07
C ALA A 27 -13.18 0.93 38.51
N ASP A 28 -12.22 1.30 39.36
CA ASP A 28 -10.94 1.80 38.88
C ASP A 28 -10.43 0.73 37.91
N ASP A 29 -10.52 1.02 36.62
CA ASP A 29 -9.86 0.25 35.57
C ASP A 29 -8.36 0.41 35.82
N GLU A 30 -7.82 -0.44 36.69
CA GLU A 30 -6.40 -0.53 36.97
C GLU A 30 -5.68 -0.70 35.63
N VAL A 31 -4.92 0.32 35.24
CA VAL A 31 -4.27 0.37 33.93
C VAL A 31 -3.23 -0.74 33.88
N ASP A 32 -3.56 -1.80 33.15
CA ASP A 32 -2.66 -2.92 32.89
C ASP A 32 -1.33 -2.40 32.29
N PRO A 33 -0.21 -2.50 33.03
CA PRO A 33 1.08 -1.97 32.60
C PRO A 33 1.55 -2.53 31.25
N HIS A 34 1.15 -3.76 30.90
CA HIS A 34 1.50 -4.37 29.62
C HIS A 34 0.77 -3.70 28.45
N LYS A 35 -0.50 -3.34 28.64
CA LYS A 35 -1.27 -2.59 27.63
C LYS A 35 -0.71 -1.19 27.44
N GLN A 36 -0.34 -0.52 28.53
CA GLN A 36 0.28 0.80 28.46
C GLN A 36 1.61 0.76 27.69
N ALA A 37 2.52 -0.15 28.04
CA ALA A 37 3.80 -0.29 27.36
C ALA A 37 3.65 -0.65 25.86
N ALA A 38 2.67 -1.51 25.52
CA ALA A 38 2.37 -1.83 24.13
C ALA A 38 1.85 -0.61 23.34
N GLN A 39 1.00 0.21 23.98
CA GLN A 39 0.47 1.43 23.37
C GLN A 39 1.56 2.50 23.18
N GLU A 40 2.44 2.67 24.18
CA GLU A 40 3.59 3.58 24.10
C GLU A 40 4.53 3.16 22.97
N ARG A 41 4.85 1.86 22.86
CA ARG A 41 5.64 1.32 21.75
C ARG A 41 4.97 1.62 20.41
N LYS A 42 3.68 1.31 20.26
CA LYS A 42 2.92 1.60 19.02
C LYS A 42 2.94 3.09 18.66
N ASN A 43 2.84 3.98 19.65
CA ASN A 43 2.89 5.43 19.43
C ASN A 43 4.28 5.87 18.95
N ARG A 44 5.35 5.36 19.56
CA ARG A 44 6.73 5.64 19.13
C ARG A 44 6.99 5.14 17.71
N TYR A 45 6.57 3.92 17.40
CA TYR A 45 6.64 3.35 16.04
C TYR A 45 5.91 4.23 15.03
N THR A 46 4.67 4.59 15.33
CA THR A 46 3.85 5.43 14.44
C THR A 46 4.50 6.80 14.19
N LYS A 47 5.00 7.43 15.24
CA LYS A 47 5.67 8.74 15.16
C LYS A 47 6.93 8.64 14.30
N TRP A 48 7.82 7.70 14.64
CA TRP A 48 9.09 7.54 13.94
C TRP A 48 8.90 7.21 12.45
N MET A 49 8.03 6.25 12.13
CA MET A 49 7.75 5.88 10.73
C MET A 49 7.21 7.04 9.90
N ARG A 50 6.36 7.87 10.51
CA ARG A 50 5.82 9.08 9.88
C ARG A 50 6.90 10.12 9.65
N GLU A 51 7.64 10.50 10.68
CA GLU A 51 8.71 11.50 10.59
C GLU A 51 9.76 11.08 9.54
N TYR A 52 10.04 9.77 9.49
CA TYR A 52 10.95 9.21 8.50
C TYR A 52 10.43 9.35 7.06
N ALA A 53 9.17 9.01 6.82
CA ALA A 53 8.54 9.17 5.51
C ALA A 53 8.43 10.65 5.10
N GLU A 54 7.99 11.52 6.00
CA GLU A 54 7.84 12.96 5.77
C GLU A 54 9.19 13.65 5.49
N GLY A 55 10.28 13.19 6.12
CA GLY A 55 11.61 13.71 5.84
C GLY A 55 12.28 13.10 4.59
N THR A 56 11.68 12.10 3.95
CA THR A 56 12.21 11.50 2.71
C THR A 56 11.92 12.42 1.52
N LYS A 57 12.98 12.88 0.86
CA LYS A 57 12.90 13.76 -0.32
C LYS A 57 13.08 12.95 -1.58
N ILE A 58 12.15 13.09 -2.52
CA ILE A 58 12.19 12.41 -3.81
C ILE A 58 12.05 13.43 -4.92
N VAL A 59 12.83 13.23 -5.98
CA VAL A 59 12.79 14.03 -7.20
C VAL A 59 12.72 13.10 -8.40
N VAL A 60 11.84 13.42 -9.36
CA VAL A 60 11.81 12.75 -10.66
C VAL A 60 12.75 13.49 -11.61
N THR A 61 13.73 12.79 -12.16
CA THR A 61 14.68 13.36 -13.12
C THR A 61 14.24 12.99 -14.54
N LYS A 62 13.85 13.99 -15.34
CA LYS A 62 13.58 13.80 -16.78
C LYS A 62 14.69 14.47 -17.58
N ARG A 63 15.32 13.74 -18.51
CA ARG A 63 16.45 14.24 -19.33
C ARG A 63 16.15 15.57 -20.04
N ALA A 64 14.89 15.84 -20.41
CA ALA A 64 14.51 17.00 -21.21
C ALA A 64 13.96 18.20 -20.40
N THR A 65 13.43 17.99 -19.19
CA THR A 65 12.71 19.05 -18.44
C THR A 65 13.26 19.29 -17.05
N GLY A 66 14.36 18.63 -16.69
CA GLY A 66 14.98 18.76 -15.37
C GLY A 66 14.25 17.99 -14.26
N GLU A 67 14.45 18.47 -13.05
CA GLU A 67 13.93 17.90 -11.81
C GLU A 67 12.48 18.29 -11.55
N GLN A 68 11.66 17.32 -11.14
CA GLN A 68 10.25 17.54 -10.80
C GLN A 68 9.98 17.03 -9.39
N GLN A 69 9.32 17.85 -8.58
CA GLN A 69 8.92 17.49 -7.22
C GLN A 69 7.76 16.50 -7.25
N VAL A 70 7.68 15.70 -6.18
CA VAL A 70 6.61 14.74 -5.93
C VAL A 70 6.03 15.00 -4.55
N GLU A 71 4.78 14.61 -4.35
CA GLU A 71 4.01 14.86 -3.13
C GLU A 71 3.84 13.55 -2.36
N LEU A 72 4.17 13.57 -1.08
CA LEU A 72 3.87 12.47 -0.16
C LEU A 72 2.36 12.42 0.10
N VAL A 73 1.76 11.23 -0.02
CA VAL A 73 0.39 11.00 0.46
C VAL A 73 0.37 11.15 1.99
N ALA A 74 -0.49 12.03 2.51
CA ALA A 74 -0.46 12.49 3.90
C ALA A 74 -0.53 11.39 4.97
N ASN A 75 -1.11 10.23 4.64
CA ASN A 75 -1.24 9.09 5.52
C ASN A 75 -0.63 7.85 4.87
N PRO A 76 -0.10 6.90 5.68
CA PRO A 76 0.33 5.63 5.13
C PRO A 76 -0.87 4.94 4.48
N VAL A 77 -0.65 4.41 3.28
CA VAL A 77 -1.72 3.75 2.52
C VAL A 77 -2.03 2.35 3.06
N PHE A 78 -1.11 1.79 3.84
CA PHE A 78 -1.28 0.52 4.50
C PHE A 78 -0.42 0.41 5.76
N ARG A 79 -0.90 -0.35 6.75
CA ARG A 79 -0.17 -0.69 7.98
C ARG A 79 -0.31 -2.19 8.22
N TYR A 80 0.78 -2.86 8.58
CA TYR A 80 0.82 -4.29 8.76
C TYR A 80 1.85 -4.73 9.80
N SER A 81 1.76 -6.01 10.17
CA SER A 81 2.82 -6.78 10.81
C SER A 81 3.09 -8.04 9.97
N ASP A 82 4.25 -8.64 10.18
CA ASP A 82 4.68 -9.86 9.51
C ASP A 82 5.59 -10.65 10.46
N GLU A 83 4.96 -11.51 11.27
CA GLU A 83 5.62 -12.28 12.33
C GLU A 83 6.67 -13.25 11.78
N GLU A 84 6.40 -13.87 10.63
CA GLU A 84 7.33 -14.79 9.96
C GLU A 84 8.64 -14.10 9.56
N ARG A 85 8.60 -12.78 9.33
CA ARG A 85 9.77 -11.95 9.01
C ARG A 85 10.26 -11.11 10.19
N PHE A 86 9.75 -11.38 11.40
CA PHE A 86 10.10 -10.62 12.61
C PHE A 86 9.78 -9.12 12.49
N ILE A 87 8.72 -8.75 11.77
CA ILE A 87 8.29 -7.35 11.60
C ILE A 87 7.08 -7.11 12.52
N PRO A 88 7.29 -6.58 13.74
CA PRO A 88 6.19 -6.34 14.66
C PRO A 88 5.20 -5.27 14.19
N ASP A 89 5.64 -4.28 13.40
CA ASP A 89 4.82 -3.17 12.93
C ASP A 89 5.51 -2.44 11.77
N ALA A 90 4.73 -2.06 10.76
CA ALA A 90 5.21 -1.47 9.53
C ALA A 90 4.16 -0.58 8.87
N THR A 91 4.63 0.42 8.12
CA THR A 91 3.79 1.30 7.31
C THR A 91 4.26 1.36 5.87
N LEU A 92 3.31 1.52 4.95
CA LEU A 92 3.55 1.69 3.52
C LEU A 92 3.16 3.10 3.09
N TRP A 93 4.08 3.80 2.44
CA TRP A 93 3.94 5.20 2.02
C TRP A 93 4.05 5.32 0.51
N VAL A 94 3.39 6.35 -0.03
CA VAL A 94 3.32 6.59 -1.48
C VAL A 94 3.64 8.04 -1.75
N TRP A 95 4.46 8.26 -2.78
CA TRP A 95 4.67 9.58 -3.37
C TRP A 95 3.98 9.61 -4.73
N THR A 96 3.42 10.76 -5.07
CA THR A 96 2.67 10.95 -6.30
C THR A 96 3.16 12.18 -7.05
N ARG A 97 2.89 12.20 -8.35
CA ARG A 97 3.01 13.38 -9.20
C ARG A 97 1.71 13.51 -9.97
N SER A 98 0.99 14.62 -9.76
CA SER A 98 -0.32 14.83 -10.36
C SER A 98 -1.28 13.66 -10.10
N SER A 99 -1.38 13.23 -8.85
CA SER A 99 -2.14 12.05 -8.38
C SER A 99 -1.61 10.67 -8.81
N ARG A 100 -0.70 10.59 -9.78
CA ARG A 100 -0.14 9.31 -10.24
C ARG A 100 1.01 8.87 -9.32
N PRO A 101 1.01 7.63 -8.80
CA PRO A 101 2.07 7.15 -7.93
C PRO A 101 3.41 7.04 -8.68
N VAL A 102 4.49 7.47 -8.03
CA VAL A 102 5.86 7.44 -8.57
C VAL A 102 6.83 6.65 -7.69
N ALA A 103 6.50 6.40 -6.42
CA ALA A 103 7.31 5.60 -5.52
C ALA A 103 6.47 5.01 -4.39
N PHE A 104 6.91 3.86 -3.88
CA PHE A 104 6.43 3.22 -2.67
C PHE A 104 7.58 3.02 -1.69
N GLN A 105 7.30 3.16 -0.40
CA GLN A 105 8.28 2.88 0.66
C GLN A 105 7.64 2.13 1.82
N LYS A 106 8.24 1.02 2.20
CA LYS A 106 8.00 0.39 3.50
C LYS A 106 8.93 1.00 4.53
N VAL A 107 8.38 1.28 5.69
CA VAL A 107 9.13 1.61 6.90
C VAL A 107 8.71 0.59 7.94
N GLU A 108 9.62 -0.29 8.32
CA GLU A 108 9.31 -1.50 9.09
C GLU A 108 10.17 -1.53 10.35
N GLY A 109 9.56 -1.69 11.52
CA GLY A 109 10.32 -2.17 12.66
C GLY A 109 10.64 -3.64 12.42
N ASN A 110 11.90 -4.03 12.56
CA ASN A 110 12.38 -5.36 12.22
C ASN A 110 13.24 -5.93 13.35
N ASN A 111 12.88 -7.12 13.82
CA ASN A 111 13.52 -7.81 14.93
C ASN A 111 14.35 -9.03 14.47
N HIS A 112 14.68 -9.10 13.18
CA HIS A 112 15.44 -10.20 12.61
C HIS A 112 16.81 -10.36 13.30
N GLY A 113 17.19 -11.62 13.56
CA GLY A 113 18.44 -11.95 14.24
C GLY A 113 18.51 -11.50 15.71
N GLY A 114 17.39 -11.12 16.32
CA GLY A 114 17.34 -10.63 17.70
C GLY A 114 17.75 -9.16 17.88
N GLY A 115 18.12 -8.47 16.79
CA GLY A 115 18.42 -7.04 16.80
C GLY A 115 17.15 -6.19 16.82
N GLN A 116 17.26 -4.92 17.22
CA GLN A 116 16.19 -3.93 17.11
C GLN A 116 16.55 -2.98 15.96
N MET A 117 16.03 -3.27 14.77
CA MET A 117 16.36 -2.52 13.55
C MET A 117 15.12 -1.83 13.00
N TRP A 118 15.34 -0.81 12.19
CA TRP A 118 14.41 -0.44 11.13
C TRP A 118 14.86 -1.10 9.83
N THR A 119 13.88 -1.50 9.02
CA THR A 119 14.09 -1.85 7.61
C THR A 119 13.37 -0.84 6.75
N ILE A 120 14.11 -0.25 5.82
CA ILE A 120 13.56 0.65 4.81
C ILE A 120 13.63 -0.07 3.49
N CYS A 121 12.49 -0.18 2.81
CA CYS A 121 12.41 -0.78 1.49
C CYS A 121 11.73 0.20 0.55
N PHE A 122 12.38 0.53 -0.56
CA PHE A 122 11.95 1.57 -1.49
C PHE A 122 11.83 0.99 -2.89
N ALA A 123 10.70 1.24 -3.56
CA ALA A 123 10.48 0.93 -4.98
C ALA A 123 10.13 2.19 -5.77
N SER A 124 10.83 2.40 -6.87
CA SER A 124 10.40 3.34 -7.90
C SER A 124 9.21 2.75 -8.66
N LEU A 125 8.18 3.56 -8.88
CA LEU A 125 7.06 3.32 -9.79
C LEU A 125 7.05 4.31 -10.96
N SER A 126 8.14 5.06 -11.12
CA SER A 126 8.28 6.08 -12.15
C SER A 126 8.76 5.45 -13.47
N GLU A 127 8.23 5.94 -14.59
CA GLU A 127 8.78 5.65 -15.92
C GLU A 127 10.05 6.48 -16.23
N ASN A 128 10.42 7.37 -15.31
CA ASN A 128 11.67 8.15 -15.33
C ASN A 128 12.56 7.78 -14.14
N LEU A 129 13.79 8.28 -14.12
CA LEU A 129 14.69 8.06 -13.00
C LEU A 129 14.27 8.88 -11.77
N LEU A 130 14.57 8.37 -10.58
CA LEU A 130 14.36 9.06 -9.31
C LEU A 130 15.69 9.31 -8.61
N SER A 131 15.77 10.44 -7.91
CA SER A 131 16.75 10.69 -6.85
C SER A 131 16.02 10.73 -5.52
N VAL A 132 16.57 10.06 -4.51
CA VAL A 132 15.98 9.90 -3.19
C VAL A 132 17.02 10.26 -2.13
N LYS A 133 16.61 11.08 -1.17
CA LYS A 133 17.41 11.42 0.01
C LYS A 133 16.59 11.17 1.27
N TRP A 134 17.09 10.29 2.13
CA TRP A 134 16.45 9.98 3.41
C TRP A 134 16.94 10.91 4.53
N PRO A 135 16.16 11.05 5.62
CA PRO A 135 16.52 11.91 6.76
C PRO A 135 17.88 11.59 7.39
N VAL A 136 18.33 10.34 7.27
CA VAL A 136 19.60 9.86 7.83
C VAL A 136 20.82 10.14 6.95
N GLY A 137 20.67 11.00 5.94
CA GLY A 137 21.76 11.38 5.03
C GLY A 137 22.11 10.33 3.97
N ARG A 138 21.37 9.22 3.91
CA ARG A 138 21.50 8.24 2.83
C ARG A 138 20.86 8.78 1.55
N GLU A 139 21.48 8.46 0.41
CA GLU A 139 21.00 8.82 -0.91
C GLU A 139 20.92 7.60 -1.82
N PHE A 140 20.00 7.66 -2.79
CA PHE A 140 19.83 6.65 -3.83
C PHE A 140 19.39 7.30 -5.12
N GLN A 141 19.96 6.85 -6.23
CA GLN A 141 19.52 7.24 -7.56
C GLN A 141 19.17 5.99 -8.34
N THR A 142 17.97 5.97 -8.93
CA THR A 142 17.59 4.87 -9.80
C THR A 142 18.40 4.93 -11.09
N ARG A 143 18.82 3.77 -11.58
CA ARG A 143 19.57 3.61 -12.83
C ARG A 143 18.66 3.25 -14.00
N THR A 144 17.49 2.71 -13.70
CA THR A 144 16.44 2.36 -14.66
C THR A 144 15.09 2.88 -14.20
N PRO A 145 14.10 3.04 -15.11
CA PRO A 145 12.71 3.24 -14.74
C PRO A 145 12.22 2.14 -13.79
N GLY A 146 11.37 2.52 -12.84
CA GLY A 146 10.77 1.61 -11.86
C GLY A 146 9.80 0.61 -12.46
N VAL A 147 9.08 1.05 -13.50
CA VAL A 147 8.05 0.27 -14.17
C VAL A 147 8.10 0.48 -15.68
N ARG A 148 7.60 -0.51 -16.41
CA ARG A 148 7.28 -0.40 -17.84
C ARG A 148 5.89 -0.95 -18.04
N PHE A 149 5.01 -0.15 -18.64
CA PHE A 149 3.64 -0.57 -18.90
C PHE A 149 3.55 -1.40 -20.18
N ALA A 150 2.74 -2.45 -20.12
CA ALA A 150 2.40 -3.29 -21.25
C ALA A 150 0.87 -3.32 -21.42
N PRO A 151 0.35 -3.31 -22.66
CA PRO A 151 -1.08 -3.42 -22.89
C PRO A 151 -1.60 -4.80 -22.53
N PHE A 152 -2.86 -4.88 -22.09
CA PHE A 152 -3.58 -6.14 -22.09
C PHE A 152 -3.92 -6.54 -23.53
N SER A 153 -3.62 -7.78 -23.93
CA SER A 153 -3.92 -8.29 -25.27
C SER A 153 -5.42 -8.45 -25.51
N ASN A 154 -6.16 -8.86 -24.47
CA ASN A 154 -7.59 -9.15 -24.52
C ASN A 154 -8.32 -8.42 -23.36
N SER A 155 -8.63 -7.15 -23.52
CA SER A 155 -9.45 -6.39 -22.56
C SER A 155 -10.38 -5.43 -23.27
N ASP A 156 -11.58 -5.25 -22.74
CA ASP A 156 -12.46 -4.16 -23.16
C ASP A 156 -11.79 -2.80 -22.92
N ALA A 157 -12.21 -1.78 -23.68
CA ALA A 157 -11.80 -0.42 -23.41
C ALA A 157 -12.22 0.02 -21.99
N PRO A 158 -11.45 0.90 -21.32
CA PRO A 158 -11.83 1.42 -20.01
C PRO A 158 -13.18 2.13 -20.06
N ALA A 159 -14.12 1.66 -19.25
CA ALA A 159 -15.49 2.14 -19.23
C ALA A 159 -15.57 3.63 -18.87
N ASP A 160 -16.60 4.32 -19.33
CA ASP A 160 -16.86 5.75 -19.08
C ASP A 160 -17.49 6.05 -17.71
N LYS A 161 -17.93 5.02 -16.98
CA LYS A 161 -18.55 5.13 -15.65
C LYS A 161 -17.62 4.61 -14.55
N VAL A 162 -17.53 5.35 -13.44
CA VAL A 162 -16.71 5.02 -12.25
C VAL A 162 -16.90 3.56 -11.81
N ARG A 163 -18.14 3.14 -11.54
CA ARG A 163 -18.43 1.77 -11.06
C ARG A 163 -17.99 0.69 -12.04
N ALA A 164 -18.27 0.87 -13.33
CA ALA A 164 -17.88 -0.10 -14.37
C ALA A 164 -16.35 -0.18 -14.49
N ARG A 165 -15.67 0.96 -14.41
CA ARG A 165 -14.22 1.04 -14.48
C ARG A 165 -13.55 0.35 -13.29
N THR A 166 -14.05 0.57 -12.07
CA THR A 166 -13.56 -0.15 -10.87
C THR A 166 -13.78 -1.67 -10.99
N LEU A 167 -14.90 -2.12 -11.56
CA LEU A 167 -15.13 -3.55 -11.81
C LEU A 167 -14.14 -4.12 -12.83
N GLN A 168 -13.86 -3.39 -13.93
CA GLN A 168 -12.85 -3.80 -14.91
C GLN A 168 -11.47 -3.95 -14.29
N ILE A 169 -11.00 -2.97 -13.48
CA ILE A 169 -9.71 -3.05 -12.80
C ILE A 169 -9.60 -4.31 -11.93
N LYS A 170 -10.65 -4.64 -11.17
CA LYS A 170 -10.68 -5.84 -10.33
C LYS A 170 -10.65 -7.12 -11.16
N ALA A 171 -11.45 -7.19 -12.22
CA ALA A 171 -11.47 -8.33 -13.12
C ALA A 171 -10.12 -8.55 -13.81
N LEU A 172 -9.42 -7.46 -14.21
CA LEU A 172 -8.09 -7.54 -14.80
C LEU A 172 -7.04 -8.02 -13.80
N LYS A 173 -7.09 -7.58 -12.55
CA LYS A 173 -6.22 -8.06 -11.48
C LYS A 173 -6.35 -9.58 -11.29
N ASP A 174 -7.57 -10.10 -11.30
CA ASP A 174 -7.84 -11.53 -11.04
C ASP A 174 -7.29 -12.48 -12.12
N ARG A 175 -6.80 -11.97 -13.25
CA ARG A 175 -6.14 -12.75 -14.30
C ARG A 175 -4.66 -13.04 -14.04
N PHE A 176 -4.08 -12.38 -13.04
CA PHE A 176 -2.68 -12.56 -12.71
C PHE A 176 -2.47 -13.61 -11.63
N THR A 177 -1.40 -14.38 -11.77
CA THR A 177 -0.89 -15.27 -10.72
C THR A 177 0.58 -14.98 -10.48
N GLY A 178 1.07 -15.25 -9.27
CA GLY A 178 2.46 -14.98 -8.90
C GLY A 178 3.05 -16.06 -8.01
N ARG A 179 4.37 -16.21 -8.08
CA ARG A 179 5.16 -17.08 -7.20
C ARG A 179 6.41 -16.35 -6.72
N LEU A 180 6.80 -16.63 -5.48
CA LEU A 180 8.04 -16.14 -4.85
C LEU A 180 8.98 -17.30 -4.52
N ASN A 181 10.28 -17.02 -4.40
CA ASN A 181 11.29 -18.01 -4.03
C ASN A 181 11.34 -19.22 -4.98
N VAL A 182 11.06 -18.98 -6.28
CA VAL A 182 11.29 -19.97 -7.33
C VAL A 182 12.80 -20.17 -7.56
N ASN A 183 13.19 -21.37 -7.97
CA ASN A 183 14.56 -21.65 -8.37
C ASN A 183 14.89 -21.03 -9.75
N ALA A 184 16.11 -21.25 -10.26
CA ALA A 184 16.55 -20.70 -11.54
C ALA A 184 15.68 -21.16 -12.72
N GLU A 185 15.22 -22.43 -12.67
CA GLU A 185 14.31 -23.03 -13.66
C GLU A 185 12.85 -22.56 -13.51
N GLY A 186 12.53 -21.74 -12.49
CA GLY A 186 11.18 -21.26 -12.22
C GLY A 186 10.30 -22.24 -11.43
N ASN A 187 10.86 -23.34 -10.93
CA ASN A 187 10.17 -24.37 -10.16
C ASN A 187 10.14 -24.03 -8.65
N GLY A 188 9.19 -24.64 -7.94
CA GLY A 188 9.03 -24.48 -6.50
C GLY A 188 8.46 -23.11 -6.12
N GLY A 189 8.85 -22.61 -4.95
CA GLY A 189 8.37 -21.32 -4.45
C GLY A 189 6.95 -21.33 -3.90
N ALA A 190 6.60 -20.26 -3.18
CA ALA A 190 5.27 -20.05 -2.60
C ALA A 190 4.39 -19.26 -3.57
N GLU A 191 3.13 -19.66 -3.70
CA GLU A 191 2.14 -18.90 -4.45
C GLU A 191 1.83 -17.59 -3.73
N THR A 192 1.63 -16.53 -4.51
CA THR A 192 1.17 -15.25 -3.97
C THR A 192 -0.32 -15.11 -4.14
N ARG A 193 -0.93 -14.36 -3.22
CA ARG A 193 -2.29 -13.87 -3.34
C ARG A 193 -2.31 -12.36 -3.35
N PHE A 194 -3.31 -11.80 -4.02
CA PHE A 194 -3.59 -10.38 -3.91
C PHE A 194 -4.12 -10.02 -2.52
N MET A 195 -3.79 -8.81 -2.09
CA MET A 195 -4.55 -8.14 -1.05
C MET A 195 -5.97 -7.85 -1.55
N VAL A 196 -6.96 -7.95 -0.65
CA VAL A 196 -8.39 -7.81 -0.99
C VAL A 196 -8.71 -6.42 -1.53
N LYS A 197 -8.09 -5.39 -0.95
CA LYS A 197 -8.24 -4.00 -1.37
C LYS A 197 -6.99 -3.55 -2.13
N PRO A 198 -7.12 -2.65 -3.13
CA PRO A 198 -5.98 -1.93 -3.64
C PRO A 198 -5.21 -1.26 -2.49
N LEU A 199 -3.89 -1.23 -2.61
CA LEU A 199 -3.03 -0.44 -1.74
C LEU A 199 -3.20 1.05 -2.04
N PHE A 200 -3.42 1.41 -3.30
CA PHE A 200 -3.62 2.79 -3.71
C PHE A 200 -4.48 2.86 -4.97
N GLU A 201 -5.48 3.75 -4.98
CA GLU A 201 -6.30 4.06 -6.15
C GLU A 201 -6.08 5.53 -6.52
N TYR A 202 -5.99 5.81 -7.81
CA TYR A 202 -5.81 7.17 -8.30
C TYR A 202 -6.74 7.43 -9.48
N ALA A 203 -7.20 8.67 -9.57
CA ALA A 203 -8.16 9.12 -10.57
C ALA A 203 -7.52 10.13 -11.51
N ASP A 204 -8.12 10.24 -12.69
CA ASP A 204 -7.80 11.29 -13.64
C ASP A 204 -8.16 12.65 -13.01
N PRO A 205 -7.23 13.63 -13.00
CA PRO A 205 -7.43 14.88 -12.28
C PRO A 205 -8.58 15.72 -12.85
N ASP A 206 -8.91 15.57 -14.14
CA ASP A 206 -9.91 16.39 -14.81
C ASP A 206 -11.29 15.74 -14.71
N THR A 207 -11.38 14.46 -15.07
CA THR A 207 -12.65 13.72 -15.16
C THR A 207 -13.06 13.04 -13.85
N LYS A 208 -12.12 12.91 -12.89
CA LYS A 208 -12.27 12.15 -11.64
C LYS A 208 -12.62 10.67 -11.84
N LEU A 209 -12.55 10.15 -13.06
CA LEU A 209 -12.71 8.73 -13.32
C LEU A 209 -11.49 7.98 -12.80
N PRO A 210 -11.65 6.75 -12.26
CA PRO A 210 -10.52 5.92 -11.91
C PRO A 210 -9.52 5.85 -13.06
N LEU A 211 -8.27 6.19 -12.80
CA LEU A 211 -7.19 6.11 -13.78
C LEU A 211 -6.43 4.81 -13.58
N GLY A 212 -6.19 4.41 -12.33
CA GLY A 212 -5.54 3.16 -12.04
C GLY A 212 -5.62 2.76 -10.58
N ALA A 213 -5.14 1.56 -10.31
CA ALA A 213 -5.03 1.01 -8.97
C ALA A 213 -3.75 0.18 -8.84
N ILE A 214 -3.22 0.15 -7.62
CA ILE A 214 -2.06 -0.64 -7.24
C ILE A 214 -2.51 -1.72 -6.26
N PHE A 215 -2.13 -2.96 -6.55
CA PHE A 215 -2.41 -4.10 -5.70
C PHE A 215 -1.10 -4.70 -5.17
N GLY A 216 -1.05 -4.99 -3.88
CA GLY A 216 0.01 -5.79 -3.29
C GLY A 216 -0.28 -7.28 -3.50
N MET A 217 0.75 -8.04 -3.85
CA MET A 217 0.72 -9.50 -3.73
C MET A 217 1.67 -9.94 -2.64
N THR A 218 1.28 -10.98 -1.91
CA THR A 218 2.03 -11.51 -0.77
C THR A 218 1.92 -13.04 -0.75
N SER A 219 3.00 -13.73 -0.36
CA SER A 219 2.94 -15.19 -0.12
C SER A 219 2.45 -15.54 1.28
N THR A 220 2.76 -14.70 2.28
CA THR A 220 2.41 -14.93 3.69
C THR A 220 2.09 -13.62 4.40
N GLY A 221 1.14 -13.65 5.35
CA GLY A 221 0.73 -12.44 6.06
C GLY A 221 0.14 -11.36 5.15
N THR A 222 0.54 -10.10 5.37
CA THR A 222 0.07 -8.95 4.56
C THR A 222 1.18 -8.04 4.05
N ASN A 223 2.44 -8.43 4.24
CA ASN A 223 3.59 -7.71 3.72
C ASN A 223 3.65 -7.86 2.19
N PRO A 224 3.47 -6.79 1.40
CA PRO A 224 3.43 -6.92 -0.05
C PRO A 224 4.84 -7.20 -0.60
N ASP A 225 5.04 -8.32 -1.27
CA ASP A 225 6.31 -8.73 -1.88
C ASP A 225 6.52 -8.14 -3.27
N LEU A 226 5.42 -7.88 -3.97
CA LEU A 226 5.42 -7.21 -5.26
C LEU A 226 4.14 -6.38 -5.43
N LEU A 227 4.20 -5.44 -6.37
CA LEU A 227 3.09 -4.56 -6.72
C LEU A 227 2.67 -4.84 -8.16
N LEU A 228 1.35 -4.95 -8.39
CA LEU A 228 0.72 -4.90 -9.70
C LEU A 228 0.05 -3.53 -9.87
N LEU A 229 0.40 -2.83 -10.94
CA LEU A 229 -0.24 -1.59 -11.35
C LEU A 229 -1.15 -1.90 -12.54
N ILE A 230 -2.39 -1.41 -12.51
CA ILE A 230 -3.31 -1.43 -13.65
C ILE A 230 -3.74 0.02 -13.90
N GLU A 231 -3.55 0.50 -15.13
CA GLU A 231 -3.77 1.90 -15.50
C GLU A 231 -4.48 2.01 -16.85
N ALA A 232 -5.48 2.88 -16.94
CA ALA A 232 -6.09 3.31 -18.18
C ALA A 232 -5.18 4.35 -18.83
N ARG A 233 -4.64 4.04 -20.01
CA ARG A 233 -3.66 4.87 -20.71
C ARG A 233 -4.09 5.10 -22.15
N ARG A 234 -3.70 6.25 -22.71
CA ARG A 234 -3.96 6.55 -24.11
C ARG A 234 -2.86 5.90 -24.96
N ASP A 235 -3.26 5.22 -26.03
CA ASP A 235 -2.34 4.74 -27.06
C ASP A 235 -1.88 5.90 -27.97
N ALA A 236 -1.10 5.56 -29.01
CA ALA A 236 -0.57 6.52 -29.97
C ALA A 236 -1.68 7.24 -30.76
N GLU A 237 -2.83 6.58 -30.92
CA GLU A 237 -4.04 7.10 -31.58
C GLU A 237 -4.97 7.85 -30.61
N GLY A 238 -4.59 7.97 -29.33
CA GLY A 238 -5.33 8.68 -28.30
C GLY A 238 -6.49 7.89 -27.68
N LYS A 239 -6.69 6.63 -28.08
CA LYS A 239 -7.72 5.75 -27.53
C LYS A 239 -7.30 5.24 -26.16
N LEU A 240 -8.26 5.21 -25.24
CA LEU A 240 -8.02 4.72 -23.89
C LEU A 240 -8.01 3.18 -23.89
N ARG A 241 -6.98 2.58 -23.31
CA ARG A 241 -6.82 1.14 -23.13
C ARG A 241 -6.29 0.81 -21.73
N TRP A 242 -6.51 -0.41 -21.28
CA TRP A 242 -5.88 -0.89 -20.06
C TRP A 242 -4.44 -1.31 -20.33
N GLU A 243 -3.54 -0.92 -19.43
CA GLU A 243 -2.17 -1.42 -19.38
C GLU A 243 -1.84 -1.85 -17.95
N TYR A 244 -0.81 -2.67 -17.81
CA TYR A 244 -0.30 -3.12 -16.52
C TYR A 244 1.20 -2.98 -16.41
N ALA A 245 1.69 -2.91 -15.17
CA ALA A 245 3.11 -2.98 -14.87
C ALA A 245 3.34 -3.65 -13.51
N HIS A 246 4.58 -4.04 -13.25
CA HIS A 246 4.98 -4.69 -12.01
C HIS A 246 6.16 -3.96 -11.35
N ALA A 247 6.18 -3.96 -10.03
CA ALA A 247 7.31 -3.48 -9.24
C ALA A 247 7.65 -4.44 -8.11
N ARG A 248 8.95 -4.62 -7.85
CA ARG A 248 9.49 -5.46 -6.79
C ARG A 248 9.40 -4.76 -5.43
N MET A 249 9.08 -5.51 -4.37
CA MET A 249 9.11 -5.07 -2.97
C MET A 249 9.79 -6.10 -2.03
N THR A 250 10.57 -7.02 -2.58
CA THR A 250 11.23 -8.12 -1.87
C THR A 250 12.58 -8.47 -2.51
N SER A 251 13.48 -9.08 -1.73
CA SER A 251 14.73 -9.65 -2.27
C SER A 251 14.49 -11.00 -2.97
N ALA A 252 13.44 -11.73 -2.60
CA ALA A 252 13.09 -13.03 -3.18
C ALA A 252 13.00 -13.02 -4.71
N SER A 253 13.22 -14.19 -5.33
CA SER A 253 12.90 -14.38 -6.76
C SER A 253 11.38 -14.29 -6.98
N ILE A 254 10.97 -13.80 -8.15
CA ILE A 254 9.57 -13.53 -8.48
C ILE A 254 9.28 -14.01 -9.90
N ARG A 255 8.13 -14.66 -10.10
CA ARG A 255 7.54 -14.93 -11.41
C ARG A 255 6.07 -14.52 -11.38
N VAL A 256 5.62 -13.79 -12.40
CA VAL A 256 4.22 -13.36 -12.57
C VAL A 256 3.72 -13.79 -13.93
N ARG A 257 2.53 -14.38 -13.94
CA ARG A 257 1.82 -14.80 -15.16
C ARG A 257 0.52 -14.01 -15.32
N LEU A 258 0.13 -13.79 -16.57
CA LEU A 258 -1.17 -13.28 -16.98
C LEU A 258 -1.79 -14.32 -17.91
N ASP A 259 -2.96 -14.88 -17.55
CA ASP A 259 -3.62 -15.96 -18.30
C ASP A 259 -2.64 -17.09 -18.69
N ASP A 260 -1.92 -17.61 -17.69
CA ASP A 260 -0.92 -18.67 -17.85
C ASP A 260 0.29 -18.34 -18.72
N VAL A 261 0.51 -17.09 -19.13
CA VAL A 261 1.74 -16.66 -19.82
C VAL A 261 2.62 -15.87 -18.86
N GLU A 262 3.91 -16.21 -18.75
CA GLU A 262 4.85 -15.39 -17.96
C GLU A 262 5.02 -14.01 -18.61
N VAL A 263 4.73 -12.97 -17.83
CA VAL A 263 4.80 -11.57 -18.30
C VAL A 263 5.83 -10.74 -17.55
N TRP A 264 6.29 -11.23 -16.38
CA TRP A 264 7.33 -10.55 -15.62
C TRP A 264 8.04 -11.50 -14.67
N SER A 265 9.34 -11.31 -14.52
CA SER A 265 10.12 -12.06 -13.55
C SER A 265 11.38 -11.35 -13.11
N GLN A 266 11.88 -11.76 -11.93
CA GLN A 266 13.04 -11.15 -11.30
C GLN A 266 13.81 -12.21 -10.48
N PRO A 267 15.15 -12.23 -10.50
CA PRO A 267 15.96 -13.19 -9.76
C PRO A 267 16.01 -12.91 -8.25
N ASN A 268 16.50 -13.85 -7.43
CA ASN A 268 16.79 -13.53 -6.04
C ASN A 268 17.92 -12.48 -5.95
N MET A 269 17.79 -11.52 -5.03
CA MET A 269 18.76 -10.45 -4.81
C MET A 269 19.45 -10.67 -3.46
N SER A 270 20.78 -10.75 -3.48
CA SER A 270 21.59 -10.71 -2.25
C SER A 270 21.84 -9.26 -1.84
N PRO A 271 21.99 -8.95 -0.53
CA PRO A 271 22.56 -7.66 -0.10
C PRO A 271 23.89 -7.31 -0.77
N SER A 272 24.66 -8.33 -1.17
CA SER A 272 25.94 -8.18 -1.87
C SER A 272 25.82 -8.08 -3.40
N SER A 273 24.61 -8.21 -3.96
CA SER A 273 24.40 -8.10 -5.40
C SER A 273 24.70 -6.68 -5.88
N PRO A 274 25.49 -6.50 -6.94
CA PRO A 274 25.79 -5.17 -7.48
C PRO A 274 24.52 -4.55 -8.06
N GLY A 275 23.89 -3.70 -7.25
CA GLY A 275 23.04 -2.64 -7.75
C GLY A 275 21.56 -2.99 -7.83
N PHE A 276 20.89 -2.62 -6.75
CA PHE A 276 19.52 -2.13 -6.76
C PHE A 276 19.33 -1.05 -7.85
N GLU A 277 18.70 -1.39 -8.98
CA GLU A 277 18.54 -0.43 -10.08
C GLU A 277 17.42 0.57 -9.84
N ASN A 278 16.27 0.10 -9.38
CA ASN A 278 15.07 0.89 -9.20
C ASN A 278 14.30 0.52 -7.92
N TRP A 279 14.86 -0.40 -7.15
CA TRP A 279 14.35 -0.90 -5.88
C TRP A 279 15.53 -1.21 -4.97
N LEU A 280 15.47 -0.85 -3.68
CA LEU A 280 16.44 -1.25 -2.67
C LEU A 280 15.80 -1.49 -1.32
N TYR A 281 16.58 -2.07 -0.43
CA TYR A 281 16.30 -2.04 1.00
C TYR A 281 17.58 -1.87 1.80
N TYR A 282 17.43 -1.47 3.06
CA TYR A 282 18.52 -1.43 4.02
C TYR A 282 18.01 -1.46 5.45
N PHE A 283 18.94 -1.79 6.35
CA PHE A 283 18.73 -1.77 7.79
C PHE A 283 19.40 -0.56 8.42
N MET A 284 18.88 -0.15 9.56
CA MET A 284 19.45 0.89 10.43
C MET A 284 19.06 0.59 11.88
N ASP A 285 19.89 0.99 12.83
CA ASP A 285 19.62 0.73 14.24
C ASP A 285 18.35 1.45 14.70
N ARG A 286 17.57 0.80 15.55
CA ARG A 286 16.42 1.39 16.24
C ARG A 286 16.84 1.73 17.66
N ASP A 287 16.55 2.95 18.08
CA ASP A 287 16.87 3.48 19.41
C ASP A 287 15.94 2.96 20.53
N PHE A 288 15.06 1.99 20.22
CA PHE A 288 14.09 1.42 21.16
C PHE A 288 13.55 0.04 20.75
N PRO A 289 13.04 -0.75 21.71
CA PRO A 289 12.37 -2.02 21.42
C PRO A 289 11.09 -1.89 20.61
#